data_AF-A0A950HM42-F1
#
_entry.id   AF-A0A950HM42-F1
#
_cell.length_a   1.000
_cell.length_b   1.000
_cell.length_c   1.000
_cell.angle_alpha   90.00
_cell.angle_beta   90.00
_cell.angle_gamma   90.00
#
_symmetry.space_group_name_H-M   'P 1'
#
loop_
_entity.id
_entity.type
_entity.pdbx_description
1 polymer ?
#
loop_
_entity_poly.entity_id
_entity_poly.type
_entity_poly.pdbx_seq_one_letter_code
_entity_poly.pdbx_strand_id
1 'polypeptide(L)'
;MSCFHALPYGCQIGGGRAAALHSWDEHFLRRFVSTQVGRTRQAAGLGAGTTKPQPYWREVTALRHLRGHSRRLTAGVQLIVFSNSNKEQVLDEHVMEQPLAEWLRSTAHNRQRDLGYKYLVRAHRIKDVPGTAMLARQVFHDPARVLTRAVLFLRTVAAQSCVVPGEVPSLVSLCYSYAIEVLQVNDKDVGRIGRLAEHIAEVLAPHRERGVLKSYESAHRDSRRLQEWLRKRAVSWALSRPDDRAEPFVTSEQWRLLFDSDGRGRLHQDLLFIAVLEQLHQRGWRVDDADARDALDDLDDDPITEENQ
;
A
#
# COMPACT_ATOMS: atom_id res chain seq x y z
N MET A 1 -24.70 12.38 -15.42
CA MET A 1 -25.81 12.97 -14.65
C MET A 1 -26.35 11.90 -13.72
N SER A 2 -26.15 12.06 -12.41
CA SER A 2 -26.68 11.14 -11.39
C SER A 2 -27.92 11.78 -10.79
N CYS A 3 -29.10 11.25 -11.07
CA CYS A 3 -30.35 11.74 -10.50
C CYS A 3 -30.58 11.07 -9.13
N PHE A 4 -30.52 11.87 -8.06
CA PHE A 4 -30.69 11.40 -6.67
C PHE A 4 -32.15 11.08 -6.29
N HIS A 5 -33.11 11.38 -7.17
CA HIS A 5 -34.55 11.22 -6.88
C HIS A 5 -35.07 9.79 -7.08
N ALA A 6 -34.24 8.90 -7.63
CA ALA A 6 -34.49 7.47 -7.74
C ALA A 6 -33.18 6.74 -7.47
N LEU A 7 -32.79 6.58 -6.20
CA LEU A 7 -31.61 5.76 -5.82
C LEU A 7 -31.83 4.34 -6.34
N PRO A 8 -31.28 3.95 -7.50
CA PRO A 8 -31.61 2.69 -8.10
C PRO A 8 -30.61 1.72 -7.53
N TYR A 9 -31.00 0.94 -6.53
CA TYR A 9 -30.65 -0.49 -6.48
C TYR A 9 -29.14 -0.87 -6.27
N GLY A 10 -28.20 0.06 -6.42
CA GLY A 10 -26.75 -0.09 -6.27
C GLY A 10 -26.14 0.80 -5.19
N CYS A 11 -26.96 1.41 -4.34
CA CYS A 11 -26.50 2.23 -3.22
C CYS A 11 -26.61 1.44 -1.91
N GLN A 12 -25.68 1.68 -1.00
CA GLN A 12 -25.76 1.15 0.36
C GLN A 12 -26.21 2.26 1.31
N ILE A 13 -27.34 2.04 1.99
CA ILE A 13 -27.94 3.00 2.93
C ILE A 13 -27.71 2.49 4.35
N GLY A 14 -27.13 3.33 5.22
CA GLY A 14 -26.87 2.96 6.61
C GLY A 14 -26.41 4.15 7.46
N GLY A 15 -26.96 4.25 8.67
CA GLY A 15 -26.56 5.26 9.67
C GLY A 15 -26.78 6.71 9.22
N GLY A 16 -27.88 7.00 8.51
CA GLY A 16 -28.22 8.35 8.05
C GLY A 16 -27.44 8.84 6.81
N ARG A 17 -26.69 7.95 6.17
CA ARG A 17 -25.91 8.24 4.95
C ARG A 17 -26.16 7.19 3.87
N ALA A 18 -26.06 7.60 2.62
CA ALA A 18 -26.10 6.74 1.44
C ALA A 18 -24.72 6.76 0.76
N ALA A 19 -24.27 5.62 0.26
CA ALA A 19 -23.04 5.51 -0.52
C ALA A 19 -23.32 4.83 -1.85
N ALA A 20 -22.72 5.34 -2.92
CA ALA A 20 -22.82 4.79 -4.27
C ALA A 20 -21.42 4.59 -4.85
N LEU A 21 -21.23 3.49 -5.57
CA LEU A 21 -20.02 3.25 -6.34
C LEU A 21 -20.33 3.41 -7.83
N HIS A 22 -19.56 4.24 -8.51
CA HIS A 22 -19.70 4.53 -9.93
C HIS A 22 -18.40 4.18 -10.67
N SER A 23 -18.50 3.81 -11.95
CA SER A 23 -17.37 3.61 -12.85
C SER A 23 -17.86 3.73 -14.29
N TRP A 24 -16.98 4.17 -15.18
CA TRP A 24 -17.23 4.14 -16.63
C TRP A 24 -17.00 2.75 -17.25
N ASP A 25 -16.54 1.77 -16.46
CA ASP A 25 -16.49 0.37 -16.86
C ASP A 25 -17.89 -0.25 -16.70
N GLU A 26 -18.61 -0.39 -17.81
CA GLU A 26 -19.99 -0.90 -17.82
C GLU A 26 -20.10 -2.33 -17.27
N HIS A 27 -19.08 -3.17 -17.48
CA HIS A 27 -19.09 -4.56 -17.01
C HIS A 27 -18.95 -4.61 -15.49
N PHE A 28 -18.06 -3.79 -14.93
CA PHE A 28 -17.93 -3.63 -13.49
C PHE A 28 -19.21 -3.07 -12.88
N LEU A 29 -19.72 -1.95 -13.41
CA LEU A 29 -20.90 -1.26 -12.87
C LEU A 29 -22.12 -2.17 -12.87
N ARG A 30 -22.39 -2.88 -13.98
CA ARG A 30 -23.52 -3.82 -14.09
C ARG A 30 -23.45 -4.92 -13.03
N ARG A 31 -22.27 -5.53 -12.83
CA ARG A 31 -22.09 -6.60 -11.84
C ARG A 31 -22.26 -6.07 -10.41
N PHE A 32 -21.65 -4.94 -10.11
CA PHE A 32 -21.77 -4.29 -8.80
C PHE A 32 -23.23 -3.99 -8.45
N VAL A 33 -23.95 -3.30 -9.36
CA VAL A 33 -25.37 -2.98 -9.17
C VAL A 33 -26.19 -4.24 -8.95
N SER A 34 -26.04 -5.28 -9.79
CA SER A 34 -26.80 -6.54 -9.61
C SER A 34 -26.58 -7.20 -8.25
N THR A 35 -25.36 -7.17 -7.74
CA THR A 35 -25.02 -7.76 -6.43
C THR A 35 -25.61 -6.94 -5.29
N GLN A 36 -25.49 -5.61 -5.38
CA GLN A 36 -25.98 -4.69 -4.37
C GLN A 36 -27.52 -4.63 -4.31
N VAL A 37 -28.20 -4.89 -5.43
CA VAL A 37 -29.66 -5.10 -5.46
C VAL A 37 -30.05 -6.30 -4.61
N GLY A 38 -29.40 -7.43 -4.88
CA GLY A 38 -29.67 -8.68 -4.15
C GLY A 38 -29.52 -8.48 -2.65
N ARG A 39 -28.40 -7.88 -2.23
CA ARG A 39 -28.11 -7.58 -0.82
C ARG A 39 -29.11 -6.61 -0.21
N THR A 40 -29.44 -5.52 -0.91
CA THR A 40 -30.43 -4.54 -0.41
C THR A 40 -31.80 -5.18 -0.23
N ARG A 41 -32.22 -6.05 -1.15
CA ARG A 41 -33.48 -6.80 -1.03
C ARG A 41 -33.48 -7.77 0.15
N GLN A 42 -32.39 -8.52 0.34
CA GLN A 42 -32.22 -9.43 1.48
C GLN A 42 -32.26 -8.65 2.81
N ALA A 43 -31.51 -7.56 2.91
CA ALA A 43 -31.48 -6.72 4.11
C ALA A 43 -32.84 -6.07 4.42
N ALA A 44 -33.58 -5.66 3.39
CA ALA A 44 -34.94 -5.16 3.55
C ALA A 44 -35.92 -6.23 4.07
N GLY A 45 -35.74 -7.49 3.66
CA GLY A 45 -36.56 -8.62 4.13
C GLY A 45 -36.24 -9.08 5.56
N LEU A 46 -34.98 -8.97 6.00
CA LEU A 46 -34.52 -9.41 7.32
C LEU A 46 -34.64 -8.35 8.43
N GLY A 47 -34.92 -7.09 8.06
CA GLY A 47 -34.83 -5.95 8.96
C GLY A 47 -33.37 -5.54 9.18
N ALA A 48 -33.10 -4.24 9.27
CA ALA A 48 -31.74 -3.73 9.43
C ALA A 48 -31.15 -4.17 10.78
N GLY A 49 -30.21 -5.12 10.74
CA GLY A 49 -29.43 -5.53 11.91
C GLY A 49 -28.71 -4.33 12.54
N THR A 50 -28.66 -4.29 13.86
CA THR A 50 -28.11 -3.19 14.67
C THR A 50 -26.59 -3.18 14.77
N THR A 51 -25.89 -3.87 13.86
CA THR A 51 -24.43 -3.95 13.90
C THR A 51 -23.83 -2.56 13.72
N LYS A 52 -23.04 -2.13 14.70
CA LYS A 52 -22.35 -0.85 14.63
C LYS A 52 -21.45 -0.85 13.38
N PRO A 53 -21.57 0.17 12.51
CA PRO A 53 -20.75 0.25 11.32
C PRO A 53 -19.27 0.33 11.71
N GLN A 54 -18.44 -0.53 11.12
CA GLN A 54 -16.99 -0.49 11.29
C GLN A 54 -16.42 0.83 10.72
N PRO A 55 -15.24 1.29 11.17
CA PRO A 55 -14.56 2.43 10.57
C PRO A 55 -14.37 2.22 9.06
N TYR A 56 -14.64 3.26 8.26
CA TYR A 56 -14.45 3.24 6.80
C TYR A 56 -15.16 2.07 6.08
N TRP A 57 -16.26 1.57 6.63
CA TRP A 57 -16.95 0.39 6.09
C TRP A 57 -17.36 0.53 4.62
N ARG A 58 -17.61 1.77 4.13
CA ARG A 58 -17.98 2.06 2.73
C ARG A 58 -16.79 1.83 1.82
N GLU A 59 -15.64 2.39 2.18
CA GLU A 59 -14.38 2.20 1.50
C GLU A 59 -13.99 0.73 1.51
N VAL A 60 -14.15 0.03 2.64
CA VAL A 60 -13.89 -1.42 2.75
C VAL A 60 -14.79 -2.21 1.80
N THR A 61 -16.08 -1.88 1.77
CA THR A 61 -17.03 -2.56 0.89
C THR A 61 -16.68 -2.32 -0.58
N ALA A 62 -16.39 -1.07 -0.95
CA ALA A 62 -15.95 -0.72 -2.31
C ALA A 62 -14.66 -1.47 -2.69
N LEU A 63 -13.65 -1.46 -1.82
CA LEU A 63 -12.39 -2.17 -2.00
C LEU A 63 -12.61 -3.68 -2.18
N ARG A 64 -13.46 -4.30 -1.36
CA ARG A 64 -13.80 -5.73 -1.47
C ARG A 64 -14.43 -6.05 -2.82
N HIS A 65 -15.35 -5.23 -3.30
CA HIS A 65 -15.97 -5.40 -4.62
C HIS A 65 -14.98 -5.23 -5.76
N LEU A 66 -14.05 -4.27 -5.65
CA LEU A 66 -13.00 -4.07 -6.64
C LEU A 66 -12.06 -5.27 -6.72
N ARG A 67 -11.55 -5.74 -5.58
CA ARG A 67 -10.67 -6.92 -5.52
C ARG A 67 -11.36 -8.19 -6.02
N GLY A 68 -12.61 -8.39 -5.64
CA GLY A 68 -13.42 -9.53 -6.06
C GLY A 68 -13.87 -9.49 -7.53
N HIS A 69 -13.62 -8.40 -8.26
CA HIS A 69 -14.01 -8.31 -9.66
C HIS A 69 -13.10 -9.18 -10.54
N SER A 70 -13.69 -10.10 -11.30
CA SER A 70 -12.92 -11.12 -12.04
C SER A 70 -12.38 -10.65 -13.39
N ARG A 71 -12.85 -9.53 -13.93
CA ARG A 71 -12.41 -9.00 -15.24
C ARG A 71 -11.52 -7.78 -15.04
N ARG A 72 -10.64 -7.52 -16.00
CA ARG A 72 -9.81 -6.30 -16.01
C ARG A 72 -10.71 -5.06 -15.99
N LEU A 73 -10.39 -4.11 -15.13
CA LEU A 73 -11.04 -2.81 -15.08
C LEU A 73 -10.46 -1.89 -16.15
N THR A 74 -11.30 -1.28 -16.96
CA THR A 74 -10.88 -0.38 -18.05
C THR A 74 -11.08 1.10 -17.73
N ALA A 75 -11.66 1.43 -16.57
CA ALA A 75 -11.89 2.79 -16.13
C ALA A 75 -11.65 2.97 -14.63
N GLY A 76 -11.55 4.24 -14.21
CA GLY A 76 -11.52 4.62 -12.81
C GLY A 76 -12.85 4.34 -12.10
N VAL A 77 -12.83 4.50 -10.78
CA VAL A 77 -13.94 4.18 -9.88
C VAL A 77 -14.16 5.37 -8.97
N GLN A 78 -15.42 5.72 -8.73
CA GLN A 78 -15.81 6.86 -7.90
C GLN A 78 -16.68 6.35 -6.76
N LEU A 79 -16.28 6.65 -5.52
CA LEU A 79 -17.09 6.43 -4.34
C LEU A 79 -17.77 7.75 -3.97
N ILE A 80 -19.08 7.80 -4.11
CA ILE A 80 -19.91 8.98 -3.80
C ILE A 80 -20.60 8.70 -2.46
N VAL A 81 -20.38 9.56 -1.47
CA VAL A 81 -20.98 9.45 -0.14
C VAL A 81 -21.87 10.66 0.11
N PHE A 82 -23.16 10.38 0.30
CA PHE A 82 -24.15 11.38 0.62
C PHE A 82 -24.61 11.23 2.07
N SER A 83 -24.55 12.31 2.83
CA SER A 83 -25.09 12.41 4.17
C SER A 83 -26.19 13.46 4.18
N ASN A 84 -27.38 13.10 4.64
CA ASN A 84 -28.45 14.06 4.90
C ASN A 84 -28.98 13.83 6.32
N SER A 85 -28.26 14.39 7.28
CA SER A 85 -28.66 14.39 8.68
C SER A 85 -28.82 15.83 9.17
N ASN A 86 -29.61 16.01 10.24
CA ASN A 86 -29.76 17.32 10.87
C ASN A 86 -28.44 17.92 11.39
N LYS A 87 -27.37 17.11 11.49
CA LYS A 87 -26.04 17.53 11.94
C LYS A 87 -25.09 17.84 10.78
N GLU A 88 -25.21 17.13 9.67
CA GLU A 88 -24.30 17.19 8.52
C GLU A 88 -25.05 16.88 7.22
N GLN A 89 -24.99 17.83 6.27
CA GLN A 89 -25.39 17.66 4.87
C GLN A 89 -24.13 17.74 4.01
N VAL A 90 -23.66 16.60 3.52
CA VAL A 90 -22.39 16.50 2.78
C VAL A 90 -22.56 15.56 1.60
N LEU A 91 -21.99 15.95 0.46
CA LEU A 91 -21.76 15.12 -0.70
C LEU A 91 -20.26 15.02 -0.93
N ASP A 92 -19.66 13.93 -0.49
CA ASP A 92 -18.23 13.65 -0.71
C ASP A 92 -18.07 12.76 -1.95
N GLU A 93 -17.12 13.12 -2.81
CA GLU A 93 -16.71 12.31 -3.95
C GLU A 93 -15.24 11.91 -3.80
N HIS A 94 -14.98 10.59 -3.86
CA HIS A 94 -13.64 10.03 -3.83
C HIS A 94 -13.35 9.33 -5.17
N VAL A 95 -12.50 9.95 -5.97
CA VAL A 95 -12.12 9.45 -7.30
C VAL A 95 -10.87 8.58 -7.18
N MET A 96 -10.96 7.36 -7.70
CA MET A 96 -9.87 6.40 -7.86
C MET A 96 -9.58 6.23 -9.34
N GLU A 97 -8.37 6.61 -9.75
CA GLU A 97 -7.93 6.47 -11.14
C GLU A 97 -7.85 5.00 -11.59
N GLN A 98 -7.99 4.78 -12.90
CA GLN A 98 -8.00 3.44 -13.49
C GLN A 98 -6.77 2.58 -13.11
N PRO A 99 -5.52 3.10 -13.09
CA PRO A 99 -4.37 2.28 -12.76
C PRO A 99 -4.43 1.74 -11.32
N LEU A 100 -4.90 2.55 -10.37
CA LEU A 100 -5.08 2.12 -8.98
C LEU A 100 -6.20 1.08 -8.86
N ALA A 101 -7.34 1.30 -9.52
CA ALA A 101 -8.47 0.38 -9.49
C ALA A 101 -8.08 -1.00 -10.05
N GLU A 102 -7.42 -1.04 -11.22
CA GLU A 102 -6.95 -2.30 -11.81
C GLU A 102 -5.82 -2.93 -11.00
N TRP A 103 -4.90 -2.14 -10.46
CA TRP A 103 -3.85 -2.67 -9.59
C TRP A 103 -4.45 -3.37 -8.37
N LEU A 104 -5.40 -2.72 -7.67
CA LEU A 104 -6.10 -3.31 -6.53
C LEU A 104 -6.80 -4.61 -6.92
N ARG A 105 -7.53 -4.62 -8.04
CA ARG A 105 -8.12 -5.84 -8.57
C ARG A 105 -7.05 -6.93 -8.76
N SER A 106 -5.97 -6.64 -9.47
CA SER A 106 -4.91 -7.59 -9.79
C SER A 106 -4.29 -8.25 -8.55
N THR A 107 -4.30 -7.58 -7.39
CA THR A 107 -3.77 -8.15 -6.14
C THR A 107 -4.50 -9.39 -5.67
N ALA A 108 -5.79 -9.55 -5.98
CA ALA A 108 -6.57 -10.73 -5.60
C ALA A 108 -6.46 -11.88 -6.62
N HIS A 109 -6.03 -11.59 -7.86
CA HIS A 109 -5.98 -12.57 -8.96
C HIS A 109 -4.56 -13.02 -9.33
N ASN A 110 -3.55 -12.52 -8.62
CA ASN A 110 -2.16 -12.95 -8.75
C ASN A 110 -1.67 -13.41 -7.38
N ARG A 111 -1.36 -14.72 -7.27
CA ARG A 111 -0.96 -15.35 -6.00
C ARG A 111 0.24 -14.69 -5.32
N GLN A 112 1.20 -14.18 -6.09
CA GLN A 112 2.35 -13.47 -5.53
C GLN A 112 1.95 -12.10 -4.97
N ARG A 113 1.06 -11.38 -5.68
CA ARG A 113 0.54 -10.08 -5.21
C ARG A 113 -0.40 -10.23 -4.02
N ASP A 114 -1.14 -11.33 -3.94
CA ASP A 114 -2.09 -11.56 -2.85
C ASP A 114 -1.38 -11.69 -1.50
N LEU A 115 -0.29 -12.46 -1.44
CA LEU A 115 0.53 -12.55 -0.23
C LEU A 115 1.11 -11.19 0.17
N GLY A 116 1.68 -10.45 -0.80
CA GLY A 116 2.15 -9.09 -0.57
C GLY A 116 1.03 -8.17 -0.07
N TYR A 117 -0.19 -8.37 -0.56
CA TYR A 117 -1.35 -7.57 -0.19
C TYR A 117 -1.78 -7.83 1.25
N LYS A 118 -1.75 -9.09 1.71
CA LYS A 118 -2.01 -9.40 3.13
C LYS A 118 -1.00 -8.70 4.05
N TYR A 119 0.28 -8.66 3.67
CA TYR A 119 1.28 -7.87 4.41
C TYR A 119 1.06 -6.37 4.32
N LEU A 120 0.59 -5.86 3.18
CA LEU A 120 0.22 -4.46 3.03
C LEU A 120 -0.95 -4.07 3.94
N VAL A 121 -1.96 -4.95 4.06
CA VAL A 121 -3.07 -4.80 5.02
C VAL A 121 -2.54 -4.74 6.45
N ARG A 122 -1.65 -5.68 6.83
CA ARG A 122 -1.00 -5.68 8.16
C ARG A 122 -0.24 -4.37 8.42
N ALA A 123 0.49 -3.87 7.42
CA ALA A 123 1.24 -2.60 7.52
C ALA A 123 0.34 -1.37 7.74
N HIS A 124 -0.93 -1.45 7.38
CA HIS A 124 -1.90 -0.36 7.57
C HIS A 124 -2.67 -0.45 8.90
N ARG A 125 -2.50 -1.53 9.68
CA ARG A 125 -3.15 -1.65 10.99
C ARG A 125 -2.65 -0.55 11.92
N ILE A 126 -3.58 0.15 12.55
CA ILE A 126 -3.28 1.10 13.63
C ILE A 126 -4.11 0.73 14.86
N LYS A 127 -3.80 1.36 16.00
CA LYS A 127 -4.55 1.17 17.23
C LYS A 127 -6.04 1.43 16.94
N ASP A 128 -6.89 0.47 17.31
CA ASP A 128 -8.36 0.52 17.21
C ASP A 128 -8.95 0.58 15.78
N VAL A 129 -8.13 0.47 14.72
CA VAL A 129 -8.63 0.41 13.33
C VAL A 129 -8.02 -0.77 12.57
N PRO A 130 -8.86 -1.68 12.01
CA PRO A 130 -8.39 -2.78 11.19
C PRO A 130 -7.53 -2.30 10.00
N GLY A 131 -6.53 -3.10 9.63
CA GLY A 131 -5.63 -2.78 8.52
C GLY A 131 -6.35 -2.61 7.18
N THR A 132 -7.38 -3.45 6.94
CA THR A 132 -8.23 -3.38 5.74
C THR A 132 -8.97 -2.05 5.66
N ALA A 133 -9.55 -1.60 6.78
CA ALA A 133 -10.25 -0.32 6.87
C ALA A 133 -9.33 0.88 6.65
N MET A 134 -8.14 0.86 7.24
CA MET A 134 -7.17 1.93 7.05
C MET A 134 -6.59 1.94 5.63
N LEU A 135 -6.28 0.78 5.05
CA LEU A 135 -5.84 0.67 3.65
C LEU A 135 -6.92 1.18 2.70
N ALA A 136 -8.17 0.75 2.89
CA ALA A 136 -9.31 1.22 2.10
C ALA A 136 -9.42 2.75 2.14
N ARG A 137 -9.32 3.35 3.33
CA ARG A 137 -9.26 4.80 3.45
C ARG A 137 -8.08 5.41 2.66
N GLN A 138 -6.86 4.88 2.78
CA GLN A 138 -5.72 5.46 2.06
C GLN A 138 -5.90 5.37 0.54
N VAL A 139 -6.37 4.25 -0.01
CA VAL A 139 -6.51 4.11 -1.47
C VAL A 139 -7.57 5.03 -2.07
N PHE A 140 -8.60 5.42 -1.31
CA PHE A 140 -9.63 6.37 -1.78
C PHE A 140 -9.28 7.84 -1.50
N HIS A 141 -8.52 8.13 -0.45
CA HIS A 141 -8.30 9.51 0.01
C HIS A 141 -6.88 10.03 -0.20
N ASP A 142 -5.87 9.17 -0.09
CA ASP A 142 -4.46 9.56 -0.23
C ASP A 142 -3.62 8.37 -0.74
N PRO A 143 -3.67 8.06 -2.05
CA PRO A 143 -2.96 6.94 -2.63
C PRO A 143 -1.44 6.98 -2.39
N ALA A 144 -0.85 8.16 -2.28
CA ALA A 144 0.59 8.30 -2.04
C ALA A 144 1.00 7.72 -0.67
N ARG A 145 0.11 7.79 0.33
CA ARG A 145 0.39 7.27 1.68
C ARG A 145 0.46 5.76 1.80
N VAL A 146 -0.07 5.01 0.82
CA VAL A 146 -0.06 3.54 0.84
C VAL A 146 1.37 3.02 0.95
N LEU A 147 2.27 3.55 0.12
CA LEU A 147 3.68 3.17 0.12
C LEU A 147 4.39 3.64 1.39
N THR A 148 4.18 4.90 1.80
CA THR A 148 4.80 5.43 3.03
C THR A 148 4.41 4.62 4.27
N ARG A 149 3.18 4.12 4.36
CA ARG A 149 2.75 3.24 5.46
C ARG A 149 3.45 1.89 5.43
N ALA A 150 3.61 1.28 4.25
CA ALA A 150 4.37 0.04 4.09
C ALA A 150 5.84 0.22 4.55
N VAL A 151 6.47 1.33 4.18
CA VAL A 151 7.84 1.69 4.62
C VAL A 151 7.90 1.88 6.13
N LEU A 152 6.96 2.60 6.72
CA LEU A 152 6.91 2.81 8.17
C LEU A 152 6.76 1.49 8.94
N PHE A 153 5.94 0.57 8.44
CA PHE A 153 5.81 -0.77 8.99
C PHE A 153 7.16 -1.50 8.94
N LEU A 154 7.78 -1.60 7.75
CA LEU A 154 9.07 -2.27 7.58
C LEU A 154 10.17 -1.65 8.46
N ARG A 155 10.17 -0.33 8.61
CA ARG A 155 11.10 0.38 9.51
C ARG A 155 10.89 0.00 10.96
N THR A 156 9.65 -0.05 11.43
CA THR A 156 9.32 -0.44 12.80
C THR A 156 9.75 -1.88 13.07
N VAL A 157 9.42 -2.82 12.18
CA VAL A 157 9.79 -4.24 12.36
C VAL A 157 11.31 -4.42 12.31
N ALA A 158 12.00 -3.77 11.36
CA ALA A 158 13.47 -3.82 11.27
C ALA A 158 14.15 -3.19 12.51
N ALA A 159 13.57 -2.11 13.07
CA ALA A 159 14.10 -1.47 14.27
C ALA A 159 13.92 -2.33 15.53
N GLN A 160 12.85 -3.12 15.61
CA GLN A 160 12.57 -4.01 16.75
C GLN A 160 13.41 -5.28 16.70
N SER A 161 13.46 -5.94 15.53
CA SER A 161 14.16 -7.21 15.35
C SER A 161 15.66 -7.05 15.12
N CYS A 162 16.11 -5.88 14.63
CA CYS A 162 17.47 -5.63 14.13
C CYS A 162 17.88 -6.55 12.95
N VAL A 163 16.90 -7.17 12.26
CA VAL A 163 17.11 -8.04 11.10
C VAL A 163 16.04 -7.74 10.04
N VAL A 164 16.21 -8.21 8.81
CA VAL A 164 15.21 -8.01 7.76
C VAL A 164 14.05 -9.00 7.96
N PRO A 165 12.79 -8.51 8.02
CA PRO A 165 11.62 -9.37 8.19
C PRO A 165 11.44 -10.35 7.01
N GLY A 166 10.86 -11.53 7.27
CA GLY A 166 10.60 -12.55 6.24
C GLY A 166 9.56 -12.12 5.20
N GLU A 167 8.70 -11.17 5.55
CA GLU A 167 7.65 -10.60 4.72
C GLU A 167 8.20 -9.69 3.60
N VAL A 168 9.45 -9.24 3.73
CA VAL A 168 10.06 -8.23 2.87
C VAL A 168 9.95 -8.55 1.39
N PRO A 169 10.30 -9.74 0.86
CA PRO A 169 10.24 -9.99 -0.58
C PRO A 169 8.85 -9.78 -1.18
N SER A 170 7.81 -10.25 -0.48
CA SER A 170 6.42 -10.15 -0.97
C SER A 170 5.91 -8.71 -0.91
N LEU A 171 6.20 -8.00 0.18
CA LEU A 171 5.77 -6.61 0.34
C LEU A 171 6.58 -5.66 -0.56
N VAL A 172 7.89 -5.87 -0.72
CA VAL A 172 8.76 -5.11 -1.64
C VAL A 172 8.26 -5.23 -3.08
N SER A 173 8.05 -6.47 -3.55
CA SER A 173 7.54 -6.73 -4.90
C SER A 173 6.22 -6.00 -5.14
N LEU A 174 5.31 -6.05 -4.16
CA LEU A 174 4.05 -5.32 -4.25
C LEU A 174 4.25 -3.79 -4.27
N CYS A 175 5.12 -3.25 -3.42
CA CYS A 175 5.43 -1.82 -3.38
C CYS A 175 6.06 -1.31 -4.69
N TYR A 176 6.93 -2.09 -5.35
CA TYR A 176 7.45 -1.72 -6.67
C TYR A 176 6.36 -1.72 -7.73
N SER A 177 5.51 -2.75 -7.77
CA SER A 177 4.37 -2.76 -8.69
C SER A 177 3.46 -1.55 -8.47
N TYR A 178 3.23 -1.16 -7.22
CA TYR A 178 2.44 0.03 -6.88
C TYR A 178 3.12 1.32 -7.37
N ALA A 179 4.42 1.48 -7.12
CA ALA A 179 5.15 2.67 -7.53
C ALA A 179 5.14 2.84 -9.06
N ILE A 180 5.34 1.76 -9.80
CA ILE A 180 5.40 1.78 -11.27
C ILE A 180 3.98 1.92 -11.86
N GLU A 181 3.06 1.03 -11.50
CA GLU A 181 1.74 0.94 -12.15
C GLU A 181 0.80 2.05 -11.69
N VAL A 182 0.85 2.45 -10.41
CA VAL A 182 -0.09 3.42 -9.81
C VAL A 182 0.50 4.81 -9.72
N LEU A 183 1.70 4.94 -9.13
CA LEU A 183 2.33 6.25 -8.92
C LEU A 183 3.12 6.72 -10.15
N GLN A 184 3.16 5.91 -11.22
CA GLN A 184 3.82 6.20 -12.49
C GLN A 184 5.29 6.60 -12.29
N VAL A 185 5.97 5.94 -11.35
CA VAL A 185 7.42 6.06 -11.19
C VAL A 185 8.09 5.35 -12.35
N ASN A 186 9.06 6.01 -12.98
CA ASN A 186 9.76 5.48 -14.13
C ASN A 186 10.60 4.24 -13.73
N ASP A 187 10.50 3.15 -14.49
CA ASP A 187 11.29 1.93 -14.29
C ASP A 187 12.79 2.20 -14.23
N LYS A 188 13.29 3.18 -15.01
CA LYS A 188 14.70 3.59 -14.98
C LYS A 188 15.09 4.18 -13.63
N ASP A 189 14.19 4.94 -13.00
CA ASP A 189 14.43 5.54 -11.69
C ASP A 189 14.39 4.47 -10.59
N VAL A 190 13.46 3.51 -10.68
CA VAL A 190 13.44 2.33 -9.80
C VAL A 190 14.75 1.55 -9.94
N GLY A 191 15.23 1.30 -11.16
CA GLY A 191 16.51 0.63 -11.40
C GLY A 191 17.72 1.40 -10.86
N ARG A 192 17.74 2.73 -11.00
CA ARG A 192 18.78 3.59 -10.39
C ARG A 192 18.78 3.49 -8.87
N ILE A 193 17.60 3.47 -8.24
CA ILE A 193 17.45 3.29 -6.79
C ILE A 193 17.95 1.89 -6.39
N GLY A 194 17.61 0.85 -7.15
CA GLY A 194 18.07 -0.52 -6.91
C GLY A 194 19.59 -0.64 -6.89
N ARG A 195 20.30 -0.04 -7.85
CA ARG A 195 21.78 -0.02 -7.86
C ARG A 195 22.38 0.69 -6.64
N LEU A 196 21.79 1.81 -6.24
CA LEU A 196 22.24 2.49 -5.01
C LEU A 196 21.98 1.62 -3.77
N ALA A 197 20.84 0.93 -3.73
CA ALA A 197 20.51 0.03 -2.64
C ALA A 197 21.50 -1.14 -2.53
N GLU A 198 21.97 -1.66 -3.66
CA GLU A 198 23.03 -2.68 -3.70
C GLU A 198 24.33 -2.15 -3.08
N HIS A 199 24.81 -0.97 -3.49
CA HIS A 199 26.00 -0.35 -2.88
C HIS A 199 25.84 -0.13 -1.36
N ILE A 200 24.65 0.33 -0.94
CA ILE A 200 24.36 0.49 0.49
C ILE A 200 24.40 -0.88 1.20
N ALA A 201 23.76 -1.89 0.64
CA ALA A 201 23.76 -3.24 1.21
C ALA A 201 25.16 -3.84 1.27
N GLU A 202 26.06 -3.55 0.32
CA GLU A 202 27.46 -3.96 0.35
C GLU A 202 28.24 -3.36 1.52
N VAL A 203 27.97 -2.09 1.85
CA VAL A 203 28.59 -1.43 3.01
C VAL A 203 28.04 -1.98 4.32
N LEU A 204 26.73 -2.27 4.36
CA LEU A 204 26.06 -2.74 5.57
C LEU A 204 26.31 -4.23 5.84
N ALA A 205 26.30 -5.08 4.81
CA ALA A 205 26.28 -6.54 4.93
C ALA A 205 27.45 -7.17 5.72
N PRO A 206 28.71 -6.68 5.61
CA PRO A 206 29.83 -7.19 6.39
C PRO A 206 29.68 -6.96 7.90
N HIS A 207 28.92 -5.93 8.29
CA HIS A 207 28.80 -5.48 9.67
C HIS A 207 27.43 -5.87 10.24
N ARG A 208 27.21 -7.15 10.52
CA ARG A 208 25.96 -7.72 11.08
C ARG A 208 25.60 -7.24 12.50
N GLU A 209 26.29 -6.24 13.01
CA GLU A 209 26.05 -5.65 14.30
C GLU A 209 24.75 -4.82 14.30
N ARG A 210 23.98 -4.93 15.37
CA ARG A 210 22.68 -4.22 15.54
C ARG A 210 22.78 -2.70 15.29
N GLY A 211 23.94 -2.10 15.52
CA GLY A 211 24.16 -0.66 15.38
C GLY A 211 24.14 -0.15 13.93
N VAL A 212 24.53 -0.97 12.95
CA VAL A 212 24.81 -0.51 11.59
C VAL A 212 23.51 -0.32 10.78
N LEU A 213 22.60 -1.30 10.81
CA LEU A 213 21.27 -1.15 10.21
C LEU A 213 20.46 -0.06 10.92
N LYS A 214 20.57 0.05 12.25
CA LYS A 214 19.93 1.10 13.04
C LYS A 214 20.45 2.49 12.69
N SER A 215 21.74 2.63 12.39
CA SER A 215 22.32 3.88 11.90
C SER A 215 21.72 4.30 10.55
N TYR A 216 21.60 3.37 9.60
CA TYR A 216 20.95 3.63 8.32
C TYR A 216 19.47 3.98 8.47
N GLU A 217 18.71 3.21 9.27
CA GLU A 217 17.29 3.49 9.55
C GLU A 217 17.11 4.87 10.19
N SER A 218 17.97 5.23 11.15
CA SER A 218 17.94 6.53 11.81
C SER A 218 18.24 7.68 10.84
N ALA A 219 19.16 7.48 9.90
CA ALA A 219 19.45 8.45 8.85
C ALA A 219 18.27 8.61 7.89
N HIS A 220 17.59 7.52 7.53
CA HIS A 220 16.46 7.53 6.59
C HIS A 220 15.23 8.32 7.06
N ARG A 221 15.08 8.50 8.39
CA ARG A 221 13.96 9.25 8.98
C ARG A 221 13.91 10.70 8.53
N ASP A 222 15.05 11.27 8.18
CA ASP A 222 15.23 12.68 7.89
C ASP A 222 16.09 12.86 6.62
N SER A 223 15.57 13.62 5.67
CA SER A 223 16.21 13.80 4.36
C SER A 223 17.64 14.34 4.48
N ARG A 224 17.87 15.31 5.39
CA ARG A 224 19.19 15.91 5.62
C ARG A 224 20.16 14.91 6.25
N ARG A 225 19.71 14.13 7.24
CA ARG A 225 20.53 13.06 7.83
C ARG A 225 20.88 11.99 6.81
N LEU A 226 19.95 11.62 5.93
CA LEU A 226 20.22 10.69 4.84
C LEU A 226 21.27 11.24 3.87
N GLN A 227 21.19 12.53 3.50
CA GLN A 227 22.22 13.19 2.69
C GLN A 227 23.60 13.13 3.37
N GLU A 228 23.69 13.50 4.65
CA GLU A 228 24.93 13.47 5.41
C GLU A 228 25.50 12.05 5.52
N TRP A 229 24.63 11.06 5.75
CA TRP A 229 25.01 9.66 5.79
C TRP A 229 25.57 9.17 4.45
N LEU A 230 24.88 9.44 3.34
CA LEU A 230 25.32 9.07 2.00
C LEU A 230 26.63 9.75 1.61
N ARG A 231 26.83 11.04 1.95
CA ARG A 231 28.10 11.75 1.71
C ARG A 231 29.26 11.10 2.46
N LYS A 232 29.08 10.77 3.74
CA LYS A 232 30.10 10.09 4.54
C LYS A 232 30.48 8.73 3.93
N ARG A 233 29.48 7.96 3.48
CA ARG A 233 29.72 6.67 2.80
C ARG A 233 30.38 6.84 1.45
N ALA A 234 30.02 7.85 0.66
CA ALA A 234 30.67 8.14 -0.61
C ALA A 234 32.16 8.49 -0.44
N VAL A 235 32.51 9.28 0.58
CA VAL A 235 33.93 9.57 0.89
C VAL A 235 34.67 8.30 1.30
N SER A 236 34.12 7.51 2.23
CA SER A 236 34.73 6.25 2.64
C SER A 236 34.90 5.27 1.47
N TRP A 237 33.91 5.20 0.58
CA TRP A 237 33.94 4.36 -0.62
C TRP A 237 35.04 4.78 -1.59
N ALA A 238 35.24 6.09 -1.77
CA ALA A 238 36.31 6.61 -2.62
C ALA A 238 37.71 6.33 -2.05
N LEU A 239 37.86 6.32 -0.72
CA LEU A 239 39.14 6.08 -0.04
C LEU A 239 39.50 4.59 0.06
N SER A 240 38.50 3.72 0.21
CA SER A 240 38.68 2.26 0.39
C SER A 240 38.26 1.47 -0.84
N ARG A 241 38.44 2.08 -2.02
CA ARG A 241 37.89 1.59 -3.29
C ARG A 241 38.30 0.14 -3.52
N PRO A 242 37.36 -0.80 -3.71
CA PRO A 242 37.68 -2.11 -4.24
C PRO A 242 38.28 -1.89 -5.64
N ASP A 243 39.50 -2.39 -5.88
CA ASP A 243 40.35 -2.05 -7.03
C ASP A 243 39.70 -2.27 -8.43
N ASP A 244 38.55 -2.93 -8.51
CA ASP A 244 37.85 -3.27 -9.75
C ASP A 244 36.59 -2.42 -10.08
N ARG A 245 36.19 -1.46 -9.23
CA ARG A 245 34.94 -0.69 -9.48
C ARG A 245 35.17 0.78 -9.84
N ALA A 246 34.95 1.10 -11.11
CA ALA A 246 35.00 2.46 -11.65
C ALA A 246 33.81 3.35 -11.23
N GLU A 247 32.72 2.78 -10.72
CA GLU A 247 31.51 3.55 -10.39
C GLU A 247 31.56 4.25 -9.02
N PRO A 248 30.98 5.46 -8.90
CA PRO A 248 30.86 6.16 -7.62
C PRO A 248 29.78 5.50 -6.73
N PHE A 249 29.90 5.65 -5.42
CA PHE A 249 28.91 5.14 -4.45
C PHE A 249 27.49 5.65 -4.72
N VAL A 250 27.36 6.96 -4.99
CA VAL A 250 26.12 7.64 -5.38
C VAL A 250 26.42 8.51 -6.59
N THR A 251 25.68 8.33 -7.67
CA THR A 251 25.76 9.15 -8.88
C THR A 251 25.02 10.49 -8.70
N SER A 252 25.36 11.49 -9.51
CA SER A 252 24.63 12.77 -9.50
C SER A 252 23.15 12.62 -9.87
N GLU A 253 22.80 11.67 -10.74
CA GLU A 253 21.41 11.36 -11.09
C GLU A 253 20.64 10.80 -9.89
N GLN A 254 21.22 9.82 -9.18
CA GLN A 254 20.61 9.27 -7.96
C GLN A 254 20.47 10.34 -6.87
N TRP A 255 21.46 11.22 -6.73
CA TRP A 255 21.38 12.33 -5.78
C TRP A 255 20.19 13.26 -6.07
N ARG A 256 20.07 13.70 -7.32
CA ARG A 256 18.95 14.55 -7.76
C ARG A 256 17.60 13.85 -7.58
N LEU A 257 17.53 12.56 -7.91
CA LEU A 257 16.31 11.76 -7.74
C LEU A 257 15.82 11.72 -6.29
N LEU A 258 16.75 11.60 -5.33
CA LEU A 258 16.43 11.49 -3.91
C LEU A 258 16.15 12.83 -3.22
N PHE A 259 16.76 13.92 -3.69
CA PHE A 259 16.81 15.18 -2.92
C PHE A 259 16.37 16.42 -3.69
N ASP A 260 16.51 16.42 -5.02
CA ASP A 260 16.21 17.59 -5.87
C ASP A 260 15.02 17.34 -6.80
N SER A 261 14.27 16.25 -6.61
CA SER A 261 13.07 15.97 -7.40
C SER A 261 11.91 16.87 -6.99
N ASP A 262 11.09 17.30 -7.95
CA ASP A 262 9.93 18.18 -7.80
C ASP A 262 8.84 17.61 -6.85
N GLY A 263 9.09 17.63 -5.54
CA GLY A 263 8.18 17.15 -4.50
C GLY A 263 8.12 15.62 -4.31
N ARG A 264 8.77 14.83 -5.17
CA ARG A 264 8.76 13.34 -5.10
C ARG A 264 9.93 12.74 -4.31
N GLY A 265 10.77 13.56 -3.69
CA GLY A 265 12.02 13.08 -3.06
C GLY A 265 11.75 12.07 -1.97
N ARG A 266 10.71 12.30 -1.16
CA ARG A 266 10.30 11.37 -0.11
C ARG A 266 9.88 10.00 -0.65
N LEU A 267 9.16 9.96 -1.78
CA LEU A 267 8.77 8.70 -2.44
C LEU A 267 10.00 7.90 -2.88
N HIS A 268 10.97 8.54 -3.53
CA HIS A 268 12.21 7.87 -3.95
C HIS A 268 13.07 7.43 -2.77
N GLN A 269 13.10 8.21 -1.69
CA GLN A 269 13.74 7.80 -0.43
C GLN A 269 13.04 6.57 0.15
N ASP A 270 11.73 6.59 0.25
CA ASP A 270 10.91 5.46 0.71
C ASP A 270 11.16 4.19 -0.13
N LEU A 271 11.25 4.31 -1.46
CA LEU A 271 11.66 3.24 -2.37
C LEU A 271 13.10 2.76 -2.11
N LEU A 272 14.04 3.67 -1.84
CA LEU A 272 15.41 3.32 -1.51
C LEU A 272 15.49 2.46 -0.24
N PHE A 273 14.68 2.78 0.78
CA PHE A 273 14.67 1.99 2.01
C PHE A 273 14.21 0.55 1.76
N ILE A 274 13.11 0.40 1.02
CA ILE A 274 12.56 -0.90 0.65
C ILE A 274 13.58 -1.70 -0.17
N ALA A 275 14.23 -1.05 -1.14
CA ALA A 275 15.28 -1.64 -1.96
C ALA A 275 16.47 -2.15 -1.11
N VAL A 276 16.91 -1.36 -0.12
CA VAL A 276 18.02 -1.76 0.76
C VAL A 276 17.64 -2.98 1.60
N LEU A 277 16.41 -3.03 2.13
CA LEU A 277 15.95 -4.20 2.88
C LEU A 277 15.91 -5.45 2.00
N GLU A 278 15.43 -5.34 0.76
CA GLU A 278 15.45 -6.45 -0.19
C GLU A 278 16.87 -6.97 -0.47
N GLN A 279 17.81 -6.07 -0.73
CA GLN A 279 19.22 -6.43 -0.98
C GLN A 279 19.87 -7.08 0.24
N LEU A 280 19.57 -6.60 1.45
CA LEU A 280 20.02 -7.23 2.68
C LEU A 280 19.38 -8.61 2.88
N HIS A 281 18.08 -8.77 2.59
CA HIS A 281 17.39 -10.06 2.65
C HIS A 281 18.06 -11.09 1.72
N GLN A 282 18.36 -10.71 0.47
CA GLN A 282 19.06 -11.55 -0.51
C GLN A 282 20.46 -11.97 -0.02
N ARG A 283 21.11 -11.14 0.79
CA ARG A 283 22.43 -11.42 1.42
C ARG A 283 22.31 -12.17 2.75
N GLY A 284 21.15 -12.75 3.05
CA GLY A 284 20.93 -13.62 4.20
C GLY A 284 20.72 -12.89 5.53
N TRP A 285 20.42 -11.59 5.52
CA TRP A 285 20.05 -10.84 6.73
C TRP A 285 18.57 -11.07 7.09
N ARG A 286 18.14 -12.32 7.29
CA ARG A 286 16.72 -12.66 7.55
C ARG A 286 16.46 -13.17 8.96
N VAL A 287 15.30 -12.86 9.51
CA VAL A 287 14.68 -13.61 10.62
C VAL A 287 13.57 -14.47 10.04
N ASP A 288 13.54 -15.74 10.44
CA ASP A 288 12.37 -16.57 10.20
C ASP A 288 11.33 -16.25 11.27
N ASP A 289 10.29 -15.52 10.89
CA ASP A 289 9.23 -15.08 11.79
C ASP A 289 8.01 -16.01 11.59
N ALA A 290 7.83 -16.95 12.53
CA ALA A 290 6.69 -17.86 12.55
C ALA A 290 5.40 -17.13 12.96
N ASP A 291 5.50 -16.21 13.93
CA ASP A 291 4.37 -15.42 14.44
C ASP A 291 3.80 -14.50 13.34
N ALA A 292 4.66 -13.99 12.45
CA ALA A 292 4.24 -13.24 11.27
C ALA A 292 3.39 -14.06 10.28
N ARG A 293 3.61 -15.38 10.22
CA ARG A 293 2.84 -16.28 9.36
C ARG A 293 1.52 -16.63 10.01
N ASP A 294 1.51 -16.94 11.30
CA ASP A 294 0.28 -17.24 12.04
C ASP A 294 -0.66 -16.03 12.11
N ALA A 295 -0.12 -14.81 12.25
CA ALA A 295 -0.90 -13.58 12.24
C ALA A 295 -1.51 -13.22 10.87
N LEU A 296 -1.11 -13.89 9.77
CA LEU A 296 -1.79 -13.74 8.47
C LEU A 296 -3.10 -14.52 8.42
N ASP A 297 -3.18 -15.65 9.12
CA ASP A 297 -4.37 -16.48 9.15
C ASP A 297 -5.49 -15.78 9.96
N ASP A 298 -5.13 -15.03 11.00
CA ASP A 298 -6.05 -14.19 11.80
C ASP A 298 -6.56 -12.93 11.06
N LEU A 299 -5.93 -12.53 9.94
CA LEU A 299 -6.39 -11.38 9.14
C LEU A 299 -7.53 -11.74 8.18
N ASP A 300 -7.79 -13.04 7.99
CA ASP A 300 -8.90 -13.56 7.17
C ASP A 300 -10.24 -13.64 7.94
N ASP A 301 -10.29 -13.21 9.21
CA ASP A 301 -11.55 -12.98 9.97
C ASP A 301 -12.29 -11.71 9.49
N ASP A 302 -12.52 -11.60 8.18
CA ASP A 302 -13.76 -11.01 7.70
C ASP A 302 -14.81 -12.12 7.91
N PRO A 303 -15.80 -11.96 8.82
CA PRO A 303 -16.85 -12.95 9.00
C PRO A 303 -17.69 -13.01 7.72
N ILE A 304 -17.24 -13.81 6.77
CA ILE A 304 -18.09 -14.49 5.82
C ILE A 304 -18.51 -15.73 6.58
N THR A 305 -19.59 -15.61 7.35
CA THR A 305 -20.51 -16.73 7.38
C THR A 305 -20.85 -17.03 5.93
N GLU A 306 -20.38 -18.20 5.50
CA GLU A 306 -20.91 -18.95 4.40
C GLU A 306 -22.43 -18.96 4.50
N GLU A 307 -23.11 -18.08 3.76
CA GLU A 307 -24.49 -18.31 3.35
C GLU A 307 -24.53 -18.17 1.82
N ASN A 308 -23.92 -19.17 1.18
CA ASN A 308 -24.30 -19.63 -0.14
C ASN A 308 -24.44 -21.16 -0.05
N GLN A 309 -25.59 -21.60 0.46
CA GLN A 309 -26.34 -22.73 -0.09
C GLN A 309 -27.77 -22.25 -0.33
#